data_AF-A0A0U0W6V7-F1
#
_entry.id   AF-A0A0U0W6V7-F1
#
_cell.length_a   1.000
_cell.length_b   1.000
_cell.length_c   1.000
_cell.angle_alpha   90.00
_cell.angle_beta   90.00
_cell.angle_gamma   90.00
#
_symmetry.space_group_name_H-M   'P 1'
#
loop_
_entity.id
_entity.type
_entity.pdbx_description
1 polymer ?
#
loop_
_entity_poly.entity_id
_entity_poly.type
_entity_poly.pdbx_seq_one_letter_code
_entity_poly.pdbx_strand_id
1 'polypeptide(L)'
;MARQEPRLSWAAGLRDDGITTLLVTDLAGGWIPPHVRLPAHVTLLEPAARRRDAGAVDLLGAVTVAAAHQPNAFIAEPDRDAPALTGDRAARSACPKVDELGPTLVDAVRRRDGLPRIAQALAAPAVRKTGVLENEAELLGERIAEIQHSVLNGYPQHDPSAVGDWMLLAAIQALIDGHEYLAHYHLSWFEMLSRHGAITPLPGEI
;
A
#
# COMPACT_ATOMS: atom_id res chain seq x y z
N MET A 1 8.72 -0.29 -11.91
CA MET A 1 7.54 0.15 -11.15
C MET A 1 6.93 1.36 -11.79
N ALA A 2 7.72 2.43 -11.99
CA ALA A 2 7.31 3.64 -12.69
C ALA A 2 6.54 3.41 -14.01
N ARG A 3 6.88 2.41 -14.84
CA ARG A 3 6.07 2.11 -16.04
C ARG A 3 4.63 1.66 -15.75
N GLN A 4 4.43 0.93 -14.65
CA GLN A 4 3.10 0.48 -14.23
C GLN A 4 2.31 1.63 -13.58
N GLU A 5 3.01 2.54 -12.91
CA GLU A 5 2.40 3.71 -12.29
C GLU A 5 3.34 4.93 -12.34
N PRO A 6 3.31 5.70 -13.44
CA PRO A 6 4.24 6.81 -13.65
C PRO A 6 3.85 8.07 -12.88
N ARG A 7 2.62 8.15 -12.36
CA ARG A 7 2.15 9.33 -11.59
C ARG A 7 2.83 9.47 -10.23
N LEU A 8 3.48 8.41 -9.74
CA LEU A 8 4.13 8.39 -8.42
C LEU A 8 5.63 8.60 -8.52
N SER A 9 6.22 9.16 -7.46
CA SER A 9 7.66 9.08 -7.27
C SER A 9 8.05 7.67 -6.82
N TRP A 10 9.14 7.16 -7.38
CA TRP A 10 9.72 5.88 -7.01
C TRP A 10 11.20 6.05 -6.72
N ALA A 11 11.72 5.28 -5.77
CA ALA A 11 13.15 5.15 -5.59
C ALA A 11 13.52 3.70 -5.29
N ALA A 12 14.71 3.30 -5.74
CA ALA A 12 15.32 2.03 -5.39
C ALA A 12 16.77 2.27 -4.99
N GLY A 13 17.25 1.52 -4.00
CA GLY A 13 18.63 1.65 -3.55
C GLY A 13 19.21 0.37 -2.99
N LEU A 14 20.52 0.20 -3.16
CA LEU A 14 21.27 -0.93 -2.63
C LEU A 14 21.74 -0.60 -1.22
N ARG A 15 21.46 -1.46 -0.24
CA ARG A 15 21.98 -1.32 1.12
C ARG A 15 23.51 -1.49 1.16
N ASP A 16 24.09 -1.21 2.31
CA ASP A 16 25.53 -1.36 2.59
C ASP A 16 25.99 -2.82 2.60
N ASP A 17 25.08 -3.77 2.83
CA ASP A 17 25.33 -5.21 2.66
C ASP A 17 25.58 -5.65 1.20
N GLY A 18 25.34 -4.76 0.22
CA GLY A 18 25.57 -5.02 -1.19
C GLY A 18 24.62 -6.03 -1.84
N ILE A 19 23.60 -6.51 -1.12
CA ILE A 19 22.66 -7.54 -1.60
C ILE A 19 21.19 -7.10 -1.50
N THR A 20 20.83 -6.28 -0.51
CA THR A 20 19.44 -5.88 -0.30
C THR A 20 19.13 -4.66 -1.16
N THR A 21 18.30 -4.87 -2.17
CA THR A 21 17.71 -3.78 -2.97
C THR A 21 16.39 -3.35 -2.34
N LEU A 22 16.37 -2.16 -1.74
CA LEU A 22 15.16 -1.53 -1.23
C LEU A 22 14.39 -0.85 -2.37
N LEU A 23 13.07 -0.96 -2.38
CA LEU A 23 12.17 -0.27 -3.28
C LEU A 23 11.12 0.51 -2.49
N VAL A 24 10.91 1.78 -2.83
CA VAL A 24 9.99 2.68 -2.12
C VAL A 24 9.21 3.58 -3.09
N THR A 25 8.05 4.03 -2.62
CA THR A 25 7.32 5.21 -3.12
C THR A 25 6.90 6.04 -1.91
N ASP A 26 6.81 7.34 -2.08
CA ASP A 26 6.39 8.28 -1.03
C ASP A 26 4.87 8.44 -0.92
N LEU A 27 4.08 7.73 -1.74
CA LEU A 27 2.60 7.78 -1.71
C LEU A 27 2.01 7.67 -0.29
N ALA A 28 2.53 6.74 0.51
CA ALA A 28 2.18 6.61 1.93
C ALA A 28 3.34 5.99 2.72
N GLY A 29 4.47 6.71 2.73
CA GLY A 29 5.60 6.37 3.60
C GLY A 29 6.24 5.00 3.33
N GLY A 30 6.18 4.51 2.10
CA GLY A 30 6.74 3.20 1.69
C GLY A 30 5.72 2.11 1.36
N TRP A 31 4.43 2.35 1.56
CA TRP A 31 3.39 1.42 1.10
C TRP A 31 3.37 1.34 -0.44
N ILE A 32 3.31 0.12 -0.99
CA ILE A 32 3.23 -0.13 -2.43
C ILE A 32 1.79 -0.50 -2.81
N PRO A 33 1.13 0.26 -3.71
CA PRO A 33 -0.20 -0.03 -4.20
C PRO A 33 -0.38 -1.47 -4.74
N PRO A 34 -1.60 -2.04 -4.64
CA PRO A 34 -1.87 -3.42 -5.04
C PRO A 34 -1.74 -3.66 -6.54
N HIS A 35 -1.96 -2.64 -7.39
CA HIS A 35 -1.84 -2.79 -8.85
C HIS A 35 -0.39 -2.83 -9.34
N VAL A 36 0.57 -2.47 -8.48
CA VAL A 36 2.00 -2.46 -8.84
C VAL A 36 2.63 -3.80 -8.49
N ARG A 37 3.03 -4.53 -9.53
CA ARG A 37 3.74 -5.82 -9.47
C ARG A 37 5.24 -5.61 -9.27
N LEU A 38 5.85 -6.40 -8.39
CA LEU A 38 7.22 -6.19 -7.93
C LEU A 38 8.25 -7.04 -8.68
N PRO A 39 9.47 -6.53 -8.97
CA PRO A 39 10.56 -7.34 -9.50
C PRO A 39 11.02 -8.37 -8.47
N ALA A 40 11.67 -9.44 -8.94
CA ALA A 40 12.32 -10.39 -8.03
C ALA A 40 13.35 -9.69 -7.13
N HIS A 41 13.54 -10.24 -5.92
CA HIS A 41 14.61 -9.86 -4.97
C HIS A 41 14.57 -8.41 -4.43
N VAL A 42 13.48 -7.67 -4.61
CA VAL A 42 13.29 -6.39 -3.92
C VAL A 42 12.81 -6.59 -2.49
N THR A 43 13.25 -5.71 -1.60
CA THR A 43 12.77 -5.57 -0.22
C THR A 43 11.95 -4.30 -0.10
N LEU A 44 10.88 -4.34 0.67
CA LEU A 44 10.05 -3.17 0.99
C LEU A 44 10.40 -2.65 2.38
N LEU A 45 10.08 -1.38 2.63
CA LEU A 45 10.06 -0.86 3.98
C LEU A 45 9.02 -1.60 4.83
N GLU A 46 9.34 -1.82 6.11
CA GLU A 46 8.35 -2.28 7.07
C GLU A 46 7.30 -1.18 7.34
N PRO A 47 6.04 -1.56 7.66
CA PRO A 47 5.03 -0.61 8.10
C PRO A 47 5.53 0.14 9.33
N ALA A 48 5.66 1.46 9.23
CA ALA A 48 6.09 2.29 10.34
C ALA A 48 5.65 3.73 10.18
N ALA A 49 5.67 4.42 11.32
CA ALA A 49 5.62 5.87 11.42
C ALA A 49 6.68 6.56 10.57
N ARG A 50 6.27 7.37 9.58
CA ARG A 50 7.19 8.19 8.81
C ARG A 50 6.64 9.61 8.63
N ARG A 51 7.57 10.55 8.49
CA ARG A 51 7.25 11.95 8.16
C ARG A 51 6.48 12.01 6.84
N ARG A 52 5.41 12.82 6.81
CA ARG A 52 4.54 12.95 5.62
C ARG A 52 5.23 13.68 4.45
N ASP A 53 6.22 14.52 4.76
CA ASP A 53 6.98 15.29 3.78
C ASP A 53 8.28 14.59 3.33
N ALA A 54 8.52 13.35 3.76
CA ALA A 54 9.65 12.55 3.30
C ALA A 54 9.40 12.06 1.86
N GLY A 55 10.23 12.50 0.92
CA GLY A 55 10.16 12.06 -0.47
C GLY A 55 10.72 10.65 -0.67
N ALA A 56 10.55 10.09 -1.87
CA ALA A 56 10.99 8.72 -2.17
C ALA A 56 12.48 8.49 -1.91
N VAL A 57 13.34 9.49 -2.16
CA VAL A 57 14.78 9.38 -1.88
C VAL A 57 15.08 9.40 -0.38
N ASP A 58 14.37 10.24 0.40
CA ASP A 58 14.52 10.28 1.86
C ASP A 58 14.16 8.95 2.51
N LEU A 59 13.13 8.28 1.97
CA LEU A 59 12.67 6.97 2.42
C LEU A 59 13.69 5.85 2.20
N LEU A 60 14.67 6.01 1.31
CA LEU A 60 15.74 5.03 1.15
C LEU A 60 16.63 4.95 2.39
N GLY A 61 16.84 6.05 3.11
CA GLY A 61 17.82 6.13 4.19
C GLY A 61 19.24 5.86 3.67
N ALA A 62 20.06 5.15 4.46
CA ALA A 62 21.43 4.81 4.07
C ALA A 62 21.45 3.73 2.97
N VAL A 63 21.96 4.11 1.80
CA VAL A 63 22.17 3.25 0.62
C VAL A 63 23.49 3.60 -0.06
N THR A 64 24.12 2.62 -0.71
CA THR A 64 25.40 2.78 -1.44
C THR A 64 25.19 3.27 -2.87
N VAL A 65 24.06 2.87 -3.48
CA VAL A 65 23.64 3.28 -4.82
C VAL A 65 22.14 3.56 -4.78
N ALA A 66 21.69 4.62 -5.46
CA ALA A 66 20.27 4.96 -5.55
C ALA A 66 19.88 5.32 -7.00
N ALA A 67 18.68 4.93 -7.38
CA ALA A 67 17.99 5.37 -8.58
C ALA A 67 16.61 5.88 -8.20
N ALA A 68 16.18 6.99 -8.79
CA ALA A 68 14.89 7.59 -8.51
C ALA A 68 14.16 7.96 -9.81
N HIS A 69 12.84 7.92 -9.76
CA HIS A 69 11.94 8.36 -10.79
C HIS A 69 11.07 9.49 -10.24
N GLN A 70 11.03 10.60 -10.97
CA GLN A 70 10.17 11.72 -10.67
C GLN A 70 8.77 11.50 -11.27
N PRO A 71 7.69 11.93 -10.60
CA PRO A 71 6.33 11.81 -11.09
C PRO A 71 6.18 12.30 -12.53
N ASN A 72 5.55 11.50 -13.39
CA ASN A 72 5.27 11.77 -14.80
C ASN A 72 6.52 12.00 -15.67
N ALA A 73 7.71 11.69 -15.17
CA ALA A 73 8.90 11.73 -16.00
C ALA A 73 8.79 10.70 -17.14
N PHE A 74 9.42 10.99 -18.28
CA PHE A 74 9.42 10.07 -19.40
C PHE A 74 10.06 8.72 -19.03
N ILE A 75 9.46 7.63 -19.48
CA ILE A 75 9.99 6.28 -19.30
C ILE A 75 10.04 5.59 -20.66
N ALA A 76 11.23 5.13 -21.03
CA ALA A 76 11.38 4.34 -22.25
C ALA A 76 10.64 3.00 -22.14
N GLU A 77 10.23 2.47 -23.29
CA GLU A 77 9.68 1.12 -23.42
C GLU A 77 10.58 0.07 -22.77
N PRO A 78 10.03 -1.04 -22.22
CA PRO A 78 10.84 -2.10 -21.66
C PRO A 78 11.71 -2.75 -22.75
N ASP A 79 13.00 -2.85 -22.48
CA ASP A 79 13.92 -3.66 -23.27
C ASP A 79 13.88 -5.13 -22.84
N ARG A 80 14.70 -5.97 -23.48
CA ARG A 80 14.81 -7.40 -23.13
C ARG A 80 15.39 -7.65 -21.74
N ASP A 81 16.03 -6.66 -21.14
CA ASP A 81 16.70 -6.75 -19.84
C ASP A 81 15.78 -6.25 -18.70
N ALA A 82 14.55 -5.84 -19.01
CA ALA A 82 13.56 -5.46 -18.01
C ALA A 82 13.31 -6.63 -17.03
N PRO A 83 13.37 -6.39 -15.71
CA PRO A 83 13.30 -7.45 -14.73
C PRO A 83 11.91 -8.08 -14.66
N ALA A 84 11.86 -9.40 -14.49
CA ALA A 84 10.62 -10.14 -14.33
C ALA A 84 9.88 -9.76 -13.05
N LEU A 85 8.56 -9.58 -13.16
CA LEU A 85 7.67 -9.09 -12.09
C LEU A 85 7.12 -10.22 -11.20
N THR A 86 8.02 -10.96 -10.56
CA THR A 86 7.72 -12.19 -9.80
C THR A 86 7.91 -12.05 -8.29
N GLY A 87 8.27 -10.86 -7.80
CA GLY A 87 8.69 -10.66 -6.40
C GLY A 87 7.58 -10.38 -5.39
N ASP A 88 6.33 -10.18 -5.83
CA ASP A 88 5.23 -9.72 -4.97
C ASP A 88 5.06 -10.54 -3.69
N ARG A 89 5.03 -11.87 -3.81
CA ARG A 89 4.84 -12.75 -2.65
C ARG A 89 5.99 -12.59 -1.65
N ALA A 90 7.23 -12.67 -2.11
CA ALA A 90 8.40 -12.59 -1.23
C ALA A 90 8.48 -11.22 -0.53
N ALA A 91 8.32 -10.15 -1.28
CA ALA A 91 8.48 -8.78 -0.78
C ALA A 91 7.34 -8.38 0.19
N ARG A 92 6.09 -8.73 -0.11
CA ARG A 92 4.92 -8.33 0.71
C ARG A 92 4.68 -9.26 1.91
N SER A 93 5.14 -10.51 1.87
CA SER A 93 5.01 -11.46 3.00
C SER A 93 6.06 -11.27 4.10
N ALA A 94 7.11 -10.50 3.85
CA ALA A 94 8.09 -10.10 4.87
C ALA A 94 7.50 -9.13 5.92
N CYS A 95 6.32 -8.57 5.64
CA CYS A 95 5.61 -7.69 6.54
C CYS A 95 5.19 -8.41 7.84
N PRO A 96 5.28 -7.75 9.02
CA PRO A 96 4.74 -8.29 10.26
C PRO A 96 3.28 -8.71 10.13
N LYS A 97 2.92 -9.84 10.74
CA LYS A 97 1.52 -10.28 10.79
C LYS A 97 0.76 -9.43 11.81
N VAL A 98 -0.42 -8.98 11.38
CA VAL A 98 -1.42 -8.37 12.27
C VAL A 98 -2.01 -9.45 13.18
N ASP A 99 -1.98 -9.20 14.48
CA ASP A 99 -2.63 -10.03 15.49
C ASP A 99 -4.15 -10.01 15.28
N GLU A 100 -4.77 -11.19 15.39
CA GLU A 100 -6.22 -11.36 15.19
C GLU A 100 -6.71 -10.69 13.90
N LEU A 101 -6.05 -10.95 12.76
CA LEU A 101 -6.32 -10.35 11.44
C LEU A 101 -7.81 -10.13 11.16
N GLY A 102 -8.63 -11.16 11.41
CA GLY A 102 -10.07 -11.13 11.17
C GLY A 102 -10.81 -10.07 12.01
N PRO A 103 -10.83 -10.20 13.34
CA PRO A 103 -11.36 -9.18 14.24
C PRO A 103 -10.82 -7.77 13.98
N THR A 104 -9.50 -7.64 13.77
CA THR A 104 -8.85 -6.35 13.53
C THR A 104 -9.33 -5.70 12.24
N LEU A 105 -9.45 -6.45 11.14
CA LEU A 105 -9.99 -5.93 9.88
C LEU A 105 -11.45 -5.50 10.01
N VAL A 106 -12.30 -6.34 10.61
CA VAL A 106 -13.72 -6.04 10.79
C VAL A 106 -13.93 -4.80 11.65
N ASP A 107 -13.15 -4.66 12.73
CA ASP A 107 -13.21 -3.47 13.58
C ASP A 107 -12.73 -2.21 12.84
N ALA A 108 -11.63 -2.31 12.10
CA ALA A 108 -11.10 -1.22 11.30
C ALA A 108 -12.12 -0.71 10.28
N VAL A 109 -12.76 -1.62 9.53
CA VAL A 109 -13.81 -1.28 8.57
C VAL A 109 -15.02 -0.66 9.28
N ARG A 110 -15.49 -1.26 10.38
CA ARG A 110 -16.65 -0.77 11.14
C ARG A 110 -16.48 0.66 11.66
N ARG A 111 -15.28 1.02 12.15
CA ARG A 111 -14.99 2.35 12.72
C ARG A 111 -14.72 3.42 11.67
N ARG A 112 -14.59 3.04 10.41
CA ARG A 112 -14.17 3.94 9.35
C ARG A 112 -15.36 4.62 8.70
N ASP A 113 -15.57 5.87 9.07
CA ASP A 113 -16.53 6.74 8.41
C ASP A 113 -16.13 7.01 6.96
N GLY A 114 -17.09 6.96 6.03
CA GLY A 114 -16.87 7.26 4.62
C GLY A 114 -16.51 6.06 3.72
N LEU A 115 -16.26 4.87 4.28
CA LEU A 115 -16.04 3.68 3.45
C LEU A 115 -17.28 3.36 2.59
N PRO A 116 -17.08 2.88 1.35
CA PRO A 116 -18.19 2.44 0.52
C PRO A 116 -18.91 1.26 1.20
N ARG A 117 -20.25 1.25 1.10
CA ARG A 117 -21.10 0.24 1.78
C ARG A 117 -20.69 -1.21 1.48
N ILE A 118 -20.14 -1.47 0.29
CA ILE A 118 -19.66 -2.81 -0.10
C ILE A 118 -18.53 -3.31 0.82
N ALA A 119 -17.66 -2.42 1.32
CA ALA A 119 -16.62 -2.78 2.27
C ALA A 119 -17.22 -3.31 3.59
N GLN A 120 -18.23 -2.61 4.11
CA GLN A 120 -18.95 -3.00 5.32
C GLN A 120 -19.64 -4.35 5.15
N ALA A 121 -20.26 -4.58 3.99
CA ALA A 121 -20.94 -5.82 3.66
C ALA A 121 -19.96 -7.01 3.56
N LEU A 122 -18.77 -6.79 3.00
CA LEU A 122 -17.84 -7.87 2.65
C LEU A 122 -16.78 -8.18 3.70
N ALA A 123 -16.47 -7.27 4.63
CA ALA A 123 -15.41 -7.48 5.62
C ALA A 123 -15.61 -8.75 6.46
N ALA A 124 -16.80 -8.96 7.03
CA ALA A 124 -17.06 -10.13 7.86
C ALA A 124 -17.14 -11.45 7.04
N PRO A 125 -17.85 -11.50 5.89
CA PRO A 125 -17.86 -12.68 5.02
C PRO A 125 -16.47 -13.08 4.51
N ALA A 126 -15.65 -12.11 4.09
CA ALA A 126 -14.29 -12.37 3.60
C ALA A 126 -13.41 -13.01 4.68
N VAL A 127 -13.48 -12.49 5.92
CA VAL A 127 -12.76 -13.06 7.08
C VAL A 127 -13.23 -14.47 7.41
N ARG A 128 -14.55 -14.72 7.37
CA ARG A 128 -15.13 -16.02 7.69
C ARG A 128 -15.00 -17.05 6.56
N LYS A 129 -14.51 -16.64 5.38
CA LYS A 129 -14.41 -17.47 4.17
C LYS A 129 -15.75 -18.12 3.79
N THR A 130 -16.86 -17.38 3.98
CA THR A 130 -18.22 -17.88 3.73
C THR A 130 -18.69 -17.73 2.28
N GLY A 131 -17.79 -17.34 1.38
CA GLY A 131 -18.11 -16.98 0.00
C GLY A 131 -18.63 -15.55 -0.14
N VAL A 132 -18.31 -14.93 -1.27
CA VAL A 132 -18.77 -13.61 -1.70
C VAL A 132 -19.34 -13.77 -3.10
N LEU A 133 -20.46 -13.09 -3.39
CA LEU A 133 -21.06 -13.18 -4.71
C LEU A 133 -20.18 -12.46 -5.75
N GLU A 134 -20.17 -12.95 -6.99
CA GLU A 134 -19.34 -12.40 -8.06
C GLU A 134 -19.63 -10.90 -8.29
N ASN A 135 -20.89 -10.50 -8.31
CA ASN A 135 -21.30 -9.10 -8.43
C ASN A 135 -20.84 -8.21 -7.27
N GLU A 136 -20.72 -8.76 -6.05
CA GLU A 136 -20.20 -8.04 -4.91
C GLU A 136 -18.67 -7.85 -5.00
N ALA A 137 -17.96 -8.87 -5.50
CA ALA A 137 -16.53 -8.80 -5.77
C ALA A 137 -16.21 -7.81 -6.92
N GLU A 138 -17.02 -7.81 -7.98
CA GLU A 138 -16.93 -6.82 -9.07
C GLU A 138 -17.15 -5.40 -8.54
N LEU A 139 -18.20 -5.18 -7.75
CA LEU A 139 -18.47 -3.88 -7.14
C LEU A 139 -17.34 -3.43 -6.19
N LEU A 140 -16.72 -4.34 -5.45
CA LEU A 140 -15.54 -4.02 -4.65
C LEU A 140 -14.37 -3.58 -5.55
N GLY A 141 -14.12 -4.30 -6.65
CA GLY A 141 -13.10 -3.96 -7.64
C GLY A 141 -13.31 -2.57 -8.25
N GLU A 142 -14.56 -2.22 -8.59
CA GLU A 142 -14.92 -0.88 -9.07
C GLU A 142 -14.57 0.21 -8.04
N ARG A 143 -14.94 0.01 -6.76
CA ARG A 143 -14.61 0.97 -5.69
C ARG A 143 -13.12 1.11 -5.45
N ILE A 144 -12.35 0.01 -5.59
CA ILE A 144 -10.88 0.05 -5.54
C ILE A 144 -10.32 0.88 -6.70
N ALA A 145 -10.84 0.70 -7.92
CA ALA A 145 -10.39 1.46 -9.08
C ALA A 145 -10.72 2.96 -8.97
N GLU A 146 -11.90 3.31 -8.46
CA GLU A 146 -12.31 4.70 -8.21
C GLU A 146 -11.39 5.39 -7.20
N ILE A 147 -11.12 4.74 -6.06
CA ILE A 147 -10.26 5.33 -5.03
C ILE A 147 -8.80 5.42 -5.48
N GLN A 148 -8.30 4.38 -6.18
CA GLN A 148 -7.00 4.42 -6.83
C GLN A 148 -6.89 5.62 -7.77
N HIS A 149 -7.86 5.81 -8.65
CA HIS A 149 -7.86 6.92 -9.60
C HIS A 149 -7.89 8.28 -8.89
N SER A 150 -8.75 8.43 -7.88
CA SER A 150 -8.85 9.65 -7.09
C SER A 150 -7.53 9.99 -6.38
N VAL A 151 -6.94 9.03 -5.66
CA VAL A 151 -5.67 9.21 -4.94
C VAL A 151 -4.55 9.59 -5.90
N LEU A 152 -4.40 8.87 -7.01
CA LEU A 152 -3.29 9.07 -7.93
C LEU A 152 -3.39 10.37 -8.72
N ASN A 153 -4.60 10.89 -8.96
CA ASN A 153 -4.79 12.21 -9.58
C ASN A 153 -4.59 13.35 -8.58
N GLY A 154 -4.81 13.10 -7.28
CA GLY A 154 -4.55 14.07 -6.22
C GLY A 154 -3.08 14.16 -5.80
N TYR A 155 -2.26 13.15 -6.15
CA TYR A 155 -0.86 13.09 -5.76
C TYR A 155 -0.05 14.28 -6.34
N PRO A 156 0.85 14.91 -5.55
CA PRO A 156 1.27 14.53 -4.19
C PRO A 156 0.44 15.12 -3.03
N GLN A 157 -0.63 15.88 -3.33
CA GLN A 157 -1.52 16.48 -2.32
C GLN A 157 -2.79 15.64 -2.06
N HIS A 158 -2.72 14.32 -2.27
CA HIS A 158 -3.84 13.41 -2.08
C HIS A 158 -4.26 13.36 -0.61
N ASP A 159 -5.53 13.03 -0.38
CA ASP A 159 -6.04 12.82 0.97
C ASP A 159 -5.48 11.51 1.57
N PRO A 160 -4.74 11.56 2.69
CA PRO A 160 -4.26 10.36 3.38
C PRO A 160 -5.39 9.44 3.84
N SER A 161 -6.59 9.98 4.08
CA SER A 161 -7.75 9.17 4.43
C SER A 161 -8.17 8.27 3.26
N ALA A 162 -8.19 8.80 2.03
CA ALA A 162 -8.48 7.99 0.85
C ALA A 162 -7.45 6.87 0.64
N VAL A 163 -6.18 7.09 1.00
CA VAL A 163 -5.17 6.02 0.95
C VAL A 163 -5.44 4.93 2.00
N GLY A 164 -5.85 5.31 3.22
CA GLY A 164 -6.25 4.35 4.25
C GLY A 164 -7.46 3.51 3.83
N ASP A 165 -8.45 4.14 3.19
CA ASP A 165 -9.61 3.44 2.64
C ASP A 165 -9.18 2.45 1.55
N TRP A 166 -8.27 2.87 0.67
CA TRP A 166 -7.71 1.99 -0.37
C TRP A 166 -7.00 0.78 0.23
N MET A 167 -6.22 0.95 1.30
CA MET A 167 -5.60 -0.17 2.01
C MET A 167 -6.63 -1.14 2.58
N LEU A 168 -7.72 -0.65 3.18
CA LEU A 168 -8.78 -1.52 3.71
C LEU A 168 -9.50 -2.30 2.62
N LEU A 169 -9.86 -1.64 1.51
CA LEU A 169 -10.49 -2.32 0.37
C LEU A 169 -9.56 -3.38 -0.23
N ALA A 170 -8.26 -3.08 -0.37
CA ALA A 170 -7.26 -4.03 -0.84
C ALA A 170 -7.09 -5.22 0.10
N ALA A 171 -7.19 -5.02 1.42
CA ALA A 171 -7.16 -6.11 2.40
C ALA A 171 -8.38 -7.04 2.28
N ILE A 172 -9.59 -6.48 2.08
CA ILE A 172 -10.81 -7.26 1.86
C ILE A 172 -10.70 -8.07 0.56
N GLN A 173 -10.30 -7.43 -0.55
CA GLN A 173 -10.10 -8.11 -1.83
C GLN A 173 -9.09 -9.25 -1.71
N ALA A 174 -7.97 -9.01 -1.03
CA ALA A 174 -6.96 -10.04 -0.78
C ALA A 174 -7.52 -11.25 -0.02
N LEU A 175 -8.43 -11.06 0.95
CA LEU A 175 -9.07 -12.17 1.65
C LEU A 175 -10.04 -12.94 0.75
N ILE A 176 -10.81 -12.24 -0.08
CA ILE A 176 -11.71 -12.85 -1.07
C ILE A 176 -10.92 -13.73 -2.04
N ASP A 177 -9.76 -13.26 -2.48
CA ASP A 177 -8.85 -13.98 -3.39
C ASP A 177 -8.02 -15.08 -2.68
N GLY A 178 -8.20 -15.28 -1.37
CA GLY A 178 -7.47 -16.25 -0.58
C GLY A 178 -5.99 -15.91 -0.34
N HIS A 179 -5.62 -14.63 -0.51
CA HIS A 179 -4.26 -14.11 -0.37
C HIS A 179 -4.04 -13.49 1.02
N GLU A 180 -4.10 -14.31 2.08
CA GLU A 180 -4.02 -13.85 3.48
C GLU A 180 -2.77 -13.01 3.80
N TYR A 181 -1.63 -13.30 3.16
CA TYR A 181 -0.40 -12.51 3.33
C TYR A 181 -0.54 -11.07 2.81
N LEU A 182 -1.32 -10.84 1.75
CA LEU A 182 -1.62 -9.48 1.26
C LEU A 182 -2.58 -8.75 2.19
N ALA A 183 -3.54 -9.46 2.79
CA ALA A 183 -4.42 -8.86 3.79
C ALA A 183 -3.63 -8.36 5.01
N HIS A 184 -2.67 -9.15 5.51
CA HIS A 184 -1.74 -8.71 6.55
C HIS A 184 -0.90 -7.49 6.11
N TYR A 185 -0.38 -7.52 4.88
CA TYR A 185 0.39 -6.41 4.33
C TYR A 185 -0.43 -5.11 4.30
N HIS A 186 -1.62 -5.12 3.71
CA HIS A 186 -2.43 -3.91 3.61
C HIS A 186 -2.95 -3.41 4.97
N LEU A 187 -3.37 -4.32 5.85
CA LEU A 187 -3.91 -3.93 7.15
C LEU A 187 -2.83 -3.36 8.09
N SER A 188 -1.63 -3.94 8.12
CA SER A 188 -0.53 -3.41 8.94
C SER A 188 -0.12 -2.00 8.52
N TRP A 189 -0.09 -1.71 7.22
CA TRP A 189 0.13 -0.36 6.70
C TRP A 189 -1.02 0.59 7.08
N PHE A 190 -2.27 0.14 7.00
CA PHE A 190 -3.43 0.93 7.45
C PHE A 190 -3.35 1.27 8.94
N GLU A 191 -2.98 0.31 9.80
CA GLU A 191 -2.85 0.55 11.24
C GLU A 191 -1.78 1.60 11.54
N MET A 192 -0.65 1.57 10.83
CA MET A 192 0.38 2.58 10.97
C MET A 192 -0.10 3.95 10.49
N LEU A 193 -0.74 4.03 9.33
CA LEU A 193 -1.27 5.30 8.80
C LEU A 193 -2.32 5.92 9.74
N SER A 194 -3.21 5.10 10.30
CA SER A 194 -4.29 5.53 11.19
C SER A 194 -3.78 6.05 12.53
N ARG A 195 -2.73 5.43 13.09
CA ARG A 195 -2.06 5.92 14.31
C ARG A 195 -1.48 7.33 14.13
N HIS A 196 -1.09 7.71 12.91
CA HIS A 196 -0.57 9.05 12.59
C HIS A 196 -1.66 10.08 12.32
N GLY A 197 -2.87 9.65 11.92
CA GLY A 197 -4.02 10.53 11.77
C GLY A 197 -4.70 10.88 13.10
N ALA A 198 -4.56 10.02 14.12
CA ALA A 198 -5.16 10.20 15.44
C ALA A 198 -4.40 11.18 16.36
N ILE A 199 -3.29 11.76 15.92
CA ILE A 199 -2.53 12.74 16.71
C ILE A 199 -2.86 14.15 16.22
N THR A 200 -3.65 14.93 16.99
CA THR A 200 -3.57 16.39 17.28
C THR A 200 -4.74 16.82 18.21
N PRO A 201 -4.60 17.73 19.21
CA PRO A 201 -3.48 18.63 19.53
C PRO A 201 -2.76 18.35 20.85
N LEU A 202 -1.58 18.98 21.01
CA LEU A 202 -0.89 19.12 22.28
C LEU A 202 -1.81 19.77 23.32
N PRO A 203 -1.83 19.29 24.57
CA PRO A 203 -2.52 19.98 25.65
C PRO A 203 -1.66 21.17 26.10
N GLY A 204 -2.11 22.39 25.78
CA GLY A 204 -1.63 23.60 26.45
C GLY A 204 -1.32 24.79 25.54
N GLU A 205 -2.37 25.49 25.10
CA GLU A 205 -2.38 26.95 25.18
C GLU A 205 -3.75 27.35 25.77
N ILE A 206 -3.70 27.77 27.03
CA ILE A 206 -4.69 28.63 27.70
C ILE A 206 -4.05 30.01 27.79
#